data_AF-A0A821IBF3-F1
#
_entry.id   AF-A0A821IBF3-F1
#
_cell.length_a   1.000
_cell.length_b   1.000
_cell.length_c   1.000
_cell.angle_alpha   90.00
_cell.angle_beta   90.00
_cell.angle_gamma   90.00
#
_symmetry.space_group_name_H-M   'P 1'
#
loop_
_entity.id
_entity.type
_entity.pdbx_description
1 polymer ?
#
loop_
_entity_poly.entity_id
_entity_poly.type
_entity_poly.pdbx_seq_one_letter_code
_entity_poly.pdbx_strand_id
1 'polypeptide(L)'
;QGFFHRELIQKREVDLLIVCTGCDQNVYEQLNSLVSCATCVTFEESDGNRQLIAVIENISSEKPSMTDKKPSIGAIEIVCSHEETIQKFKDIINHYFQIQSIRVQTSFSGYIRHKSLS
;
A
#
# COMPACT_ATOMS: atom_id res chain seq x y z
N GLN A 1 -0.92 20.52 -6.52
CA GLN A 1 -0.11 20.20 -5.33
C GLN A 1 -1.03 19.52 -4.33
N GLY A 2 -0.70 18.30 -3.89
CA GLY A 2 -1.45 17.60 -2.85
C GLY A 2 -0.61 17.56 -1.59
N PHE A 3 -1.12 18.10 -0.49
CA PHE A 3 -0.50 17.95 0.83
C PHE A 3 -1.09 16.70 1.48
N PHE A 4 -0.25 15.72 1.81
CA PHE A 4 -0.63 14.74 2.83
C PHE A 4 -0.28 15.33 4.19
N HIS A 5 -1.22 16.12 4.74
CA HIS A 5 -1.12 16.60 6.10
C HIS A 5 -1.97 15.70 7.00
N ARG A 6 -1.32 15.01 7.93
CA ARG A 6 -2.02 14.30 9.00
C ARG A 6 -2.33 15.30 10.10
N GLU A 7 -3.48 15.96 10.02
CA GLU A 7 -4.05 16.58 11.20
C GLU A 7 -4.66 15.46 12.07
N LEU A 8 -4.21 15.38 13.32
CA LEU A 8 -4.70 14.44 14.36
C LEU A 8 -6.15 14.73 14.80
N ILE A 9 -6.97 15.34 13.94
CA ILE A 9 -8.24 15.97 14.30
C ILE A 9 -9.35 15.42 13.41
N GLN A 10 -9.59 14.13 13.50
CA GLN A 10 -10.91 13.49 13.46
C GLN A 10 -10.71 11.99 13.59
N LYS A 11 -11.49 11.33 14.46
CA LYS A 11 -11.59 9.87 14.56
C LYS A 11 -12.17 9.31 13.25
N ARG A 12 -11.38 9.26 12.19
CA ARG A 12 -11.53 8.29 11.12
C ARG A 12 -10.48 7.21 11.41
N GLU A 13 -10.91 5.97 11.56
CA GLU A 13 -10.03 4.80 11.63
C GLU A 13 -9.27 4.70 10.29
N VAL A 14 -8.16 5.43 10.18
CA VAL A 14 -7.19 5.24 9.12
C VAL A 14 -6.33 4.07 9.55
N ASP A 15 -6.60 2.89 8.99
CA ASP A 15 -6.11 1.64 9.57
C ASP A 15 -4.80 1.14 8.99
N LEU A 16 -4.35 1.60 7.82
CA LEU A 16 -3.07 1.15 7.28
C LEU A 16 -2.54 2.07 6.17
N LEU A 17 -1.34 2.63 6.32
CA LEU A 17 -0.59 3.25 5.21
C LEU A 17 0.44 2.25 4.69
N ILE A 18 0.54 2.10 3.37
CA ILE A 18 1.57 1.27 2.74
C ILE A 18 2.36 2.03 1.70
N VAL A 19 3.61 1.62 1.57
CA VAL A 19 4.49 1.96 0.46
C VAL A 19 5.02 0.66 -0.12
N CYS A 20 4.72 0.38 -1.39
CA CYS A 20 5.28 -0.74 -2.13
C CYS A 20 6.32 -0.21 -3.13
N THR A 21 7.49 -0.82 -3.20
CA THR A 21 8.56 -0.47 -4.15
C THR A 21 8.93 -1.68 -5.00
N GLY A 22 9.43 -1.44 -6.22
CA GLY A 22 9.73 -2.53 -7.15
C GLY A 22 8.49 -3.34 -7.55
N CYS A 23 7.38 -2.65 -7.85
CA CYS A 23 6.11 -3.26 -8.20
C CYS A 23 6.03 -3.62 -9.69
N ASP A 24 5.46 -4.79 -9.99
CA ASP A 24 4.98 -5.10 -11.33
C ASP A 24 3.84 -4.15 -11.77
N GLN A 25 3.60 -4.08 -13.08
CA GLN A 25 2.63 -3.18 -13.69
C GLN A 25 1.19 -3.29 -13.15
N ASN A 26 0.77 -4.50 -12.77
CA ASN A 26 -0.61 -4.83 -12.36
C ASN A 26 -0.83 -4.88 -10.83
N VAL A 27 0.17 -4.48 -10.03
CA VAL A 27 0.06 -4.50 -8.56
C VAL A 27 -1.06 -3.58 -8.07
N TYR A 28 -1.23 -2.41 -8.70
CA TYR A 28 -2.26 -1.46 -8.31
C TYR A 28 -3.67 -2.03 -8.51
N GLU A 29 -3.98 -2.57 -9.69
CA GLU A 29 -5.30 -3.10 -10.00
C GLU A 29 -5.64 -4.29 -9.08
N GLN A 30 -4.67 -5.17 -8.83
CA GLN A 30 -4.88 -6.29 -7.90
C GLN A 30 -5.06 -5.80 -6.46
N LEU A 31 -4.23 -4.87 -5.98
CA LEU A 31 -4.38 -4.36 -4.61
C LEU A 31 -5.75 -3.69 -4.43
N ASN A 32 -6.18 -2.88 -5.39
CA ASN A 32 -7.46 -2.17 -5.35
C ASN A 32 -8.68 -3.12 -5.36
N SER A 33 -8.50 -4.38 -5.80
CA SER A 33 -9.54 -5.42 -5.69
C SER A 33 -9.61 -6.08 -4.30
N LEU A 34 -8.56 -5.94 -3.49
CA LEU A 34 -8.40 -6.61 -2.19
C LEU A 34 -8.71 -5.68 -1.01
N VAL A 35 -8.55 -4.37 -1.21
CA VAL A 35 -8.64 -3.38 -0.14
C VAL A 35 -9.37 -2.13 -0.61
N SER A 36 -10.07 -1.48 0.31
CA SER A 36 -10.64 -0.16 0.07
C SER A 36 -9.57 0.90 0.39
N CYS A 37 -9.22 1.72 -0.60
CA CYS A 37 -8.23 2.78 -0.46
C CYS A 37 -8.90 4.16 -0.36
N ALA A 38 -8.55 4.94 0.68
CA ALA A 38 -8.84 6.38 0.73
C ALA A 38 -8.03 7.13 -0.33
N THR A 39 -6.80 6.67 -0.56
CA THR A 39 -5.89 7.25 -1.53
C THR A 39 -4.95 6.17 -2.01
N CYS A 40 -4.67 6.18 -3.31
CA CYS A 40 -3.73 5.26 -3.93
C CYS A 40 -3.03 6.00 -5.07
N VAL A 41 -1.71 6.03 -5.05
CA VAL A 41 -0.90 6.74 -6.05
C VAL A 41 0.23 5.85 -6.51
N THR A 42 0.39 5.74 -7.83
CA THR A 42 1.46 5.00 -8.50
C THR A 42 2.46 5.96 -9.13
N PHE A 43 3.75 5.60 -9.11
CA PHE A 43 4.84 6.36 -9.68
C PHE A 43 5.79 5.43 -10.43
N GLU A 44 6.42 5.94 -11.48
CA GLU A 44 7.54 5.27 -12.14
C GLU A 44 8.85 5.81 -11.56
N GLU A 45 9.71 4.92 -11.10
CA GLU A 45 11.04 5.22 -10.55
C GLU A 45 12.07 5.33 -11.69
N SER A 46 13.23 5.92 -11.40
CA SER A 46 14.27 6.23 -12.40
C SER A 46 14.90 5.00 -13.06
N ASP A 47 14.75 3.83 -12.42
CA ASP A 47 15.21 2.52 -12.87
C ASP A 47 14.11 1.75 -13.64
N GLY A 48 12.96 2.38 -13.90
CA GLY A 48 11.82 1.79 -14.59
C GLY A 48 10.90 0.94 -13.69
N ASN A 49 11.23 0.81 -12.39
CA ASN A 49 10.35 0.14 -11.44
C ASN A 49 9.15 1.03 -11.09
N ARG A 50 8.08 0.42 -10.55
CA ARG A 50 6.94 1.19 -10.04
C ARG A 50 6.93 1.23 -8.52
N GLN A 51 6.58 2.39 -7.99
CA GLN A 51 6.25 2.58 -6.59
C GLN A 51 4.74 2.78 -6.45
N LEU A 52 4.18 2.27 -5.36
CA LEU A 52 2.79 2.47 -4.98
C LEU A 52 2.71 2.97 -3.55
N ILE A 53 1.92 4.02 -3.33
CA ILE A 53 1.61 4.53 -1.98
C ILE A 53 0.09 4.47 -1.82
N ALA A 54 -0.38 3.76 -0.79
CA ALA A 54 -1.80 3.60 -0.54
C ALA A 54 -2.16 3.81 0.93
N VAL A 55 -3.25 4.54 1.16
CA VAL A 55 -3.92 4.66 2.45
C VAL A 55 -5.16 3.78 2.40
N ILE A 56 -5.15 2.72 3.19
CA ILE A 56 -6.19 1.70 3.23
C ILE A 56 -7.13 1.99 4.39
N GLU A 57 -8.42 2.05 4.08
CA GLU A 57 -9.50 2.25 5.06
C GLU A 57 -10.07 0.92 5.53
N ASN A 58 -10.10 -0.08 4.65
CA ASN A 58 -10.62 -1.41 4.99
C ASN A 58 -9.93 -2.49 4.17
N ILE A 59 -9.73 -3.64 4.79
CA ILE A 59 -9.15 -4.83 4.18
C ILE A 59 -10.31 -5.80 3.92
N SER A 60 -10.56 -6.14 2.65
CA SER A 60 -11.65 -7.05 2.29
C SER A 60 -11.49 -8.40 2.97
N SER A 61 -12.60 -8.99 3.40
CA SER A 61 -12.64 -10.37 3.88
C SER A 61 -12.80 -11.36 2.72
N GLU A 62 -13.20 -10.87 1.55
CA GLU A 62 -13.42 -11.69 0.36
C GLU A 62 -12.09 -11.93 -0.35
N LYS A 63 -11.83 -13.21 -0.63
CA LYS A 63 -10.66 -13.66 -1.36
C LYS A 63 -11.05 -13.84 -2.84
N PRO A 64 -10.79 -12.87 -3.74
CA PRO A 64 -11.00 -13.09 -5.17
C PRO A 64 -10.21 -14.30 -5.68
N SER A 65 -10.70 -14.97 -6.73
CA SER A 65 -10.02 -16.16 -7.26
C SER A 65 -8.63 -15.79 -7.78
N MET A 66 -7.62 -16.59 -7.45
CA MET A 66 -6.26 -16.34 -7.91
C MET A 66 -6.15 -16.42 -9.43
N THR A 67 -5.35 -15.52 -10.01
CA THR A 67 -4.73 -15.73 -11.32
C THR A 67 -3.46 -16.58 -11.16
N ASP A 68 -3.17 -17.47 -12.10
CA ASP A 68 -2.06 -18.44 -12.01
C ASP A 68 -0.66 -17.82 -11.78
N LYS A 69 -0.50 -16.52 -12.05
CA LYS A 69 0.74 -15.77 -11.81
C LYS A 69 0.51 -14.64 -10.80
N LYS A 70 1.17 -14.73 -9.64
CA LYS A 70 1.22 -13.64 -8.66
C LYS A 70 2.15 -12.53 -9.16
N PRO A 71 1.72 -11.25 -9.17
CA PRO A 71 2.63 -10.16 -9.45
C PRO A 71 3.62 -9.96 -8.31
N SER A 72 4.78 -9.44 -8.67
CA SER A 72 5.91 -9.25 -7.78
C SER A 72 5.89 -7.87 -7.12
N ILE A 73 6.29 -7.84 -5.85
CA ILE A 73 6.57 -6.63 -5.09
C ILE A 73 7.94 -6.80 -4.43
N GLY A 74 8.87 -5.91 -4.72
CA GLY A 74 10.20 -5.91 -4.10
C GLY A 74 10.14 -5.72 -2.59
N ALA A 75 9.54 -4.61 -2.13
CA ALA A 75 9.38 -4.35 -0.71
C ALA A 75 8.03 -3.71 -0.39
N ILE A 76 7.53 -3.98 0.82
CA ILE A 76 6.37 -3.30 1.39
C ILE A 76 6.75 -2.71 2.75
N GLU A 77 6.52 -1.42 2.91
CA GLU A 77 6.53 -0.74 4.19
C GLU A 77 5.09 -0.54 4.66
N ILE A 78 4.75 -1.05 5.84
CA ILE A 78 3.44 -0.95 6.47
C ILE A 78 3.56 0.00 7.65
N VAL A 79 2.73 1.04 7.69
CA VAL A 79 2.64 2.00 8.78
C VAL A 79 1.28 1.82 9.47
N CYS A 80 1.29 1.17 10.63
CA CYS A 80 0.10 0.85 11.40
C CYS A 80 0.48 0.54 12.86
N SER A 81 -0.39 0.91 13.81
CA SER A 81 -0.22 0.61 15.24
C SER A 81 -1.04 -0.58 15.73
N HIS A 82 -1.95 -1.13 14.92
CA HIS A 82 -2.86 -2.22 15.29
C HIS A 82 -2.34 -3.56 14.74
N GLU A 83 -1.90 -4.45 15.63
CA GLU A 83 -1.28 -5.74 15.27
C GLU A 83 -2.24 -6.65 14.47
N GLU A 84 -3.51 -6.70 14.85
CA GLU A 84 -4.54 -7.47 14.14
C GLU A 84 -4.71 -7.00 12.69
N THR A 85 -4.72 -5.69 12.46
CA THR A 85 -4.81 -5.10 11.11
C THR A 85 -3.56 -5.42 10.29
N ILE A 86 -2.38 -5.31 10.89
CA ILE A 86 -1.11 -5.68 10.24
C ILE A 86 -1.14 -7.15 9.82
N GLN A 87 -1.58 -8.05 10.70
CA GLN A 87 -1.62 -9.47 10.41
C GLN A 87 -2.66 -9.80 9.34
N LYS A 88 -3.86 -9.24 9.44
CA LYS A 88 -4.92 -9.38 8.42
C LYS A 88 -4.43 -8.92 7.04
N PHE A 89 -3.73 -7.79 6.98
CA PHE A 89 -3.15 -7.30 5.74
C PHE A 89 -2.11 -8.26 5.19
N LYS A 90 -1.12 -8.65 6.01
CA LYS A 90 -0.06 -9.61 5.64
C LYS A 90 -0.61 -10.91 5.08
N ASP A 91 -1.64 -11.47 5.72
CA ASP A 91 -2.25 -12.73 5.29
C ASP A 91 -2.83 -12.63 3.89
N ILE A 92 -3.49 -11.51 3.57
CA ILE A 92 -4.05 -11.27 2.23
C ILE A 92 -2.93 -11.01 1.22
N ILE A 93 -2.00 -10.09 1.50
CA ILE A 93 -0.99 -9.73 0.49
C ILE A 93 -0.05 -10.90 0.17
N ASN A 94 0.31 -11.74 1.15
CA ASN A 94 1.13 -12.94 0.90
C ASN A 94 0.37 -13.99 0.09
N HIS A 95 -0.96 -13.98 0.15
CA HIS A 95 -1.77 -14.84 -0.67
C HIS A 95 -1.75 -14.39 -2.15
N TYR A 96 -1.81 -13.09 -2.43
CA TYR A 96 -1.97 -12.57 -3.79
C TYR A 96 -0.67 -12.15 -4.51
N PHE A 97 0.36 -11.78 -3.76
CA PHE A 97 1.61 -11.22 -4.31
C PHE A 97 2.82 -12.09 -4.00
N GLN A 98 3.84 -12.02 -4.86
CA GLN A 98 5.18 -12.52 -4.55
C GLN A 98 6.00 -11.37 -3.95
N ILE A 99 6.18 -11.39 -2.63
CA ILE A 99 6.80 -10.28 -1.88
C ILE A 99 8.19 -10.69 -1.41
N GLN A 100 9.21 -9.89 -1.69
CA GLN A 100 10.58 -10.21 -1.24
C GLN A 100 10.84 -9.75 0.20
N SER A 101 10.28 -8.61 0.60
CA SER A 101 10.44 -8.09 1.97
C SER A 101 9.24 -7.29 2.46
N ILE A 102 8.96 -7.39 3.77
CA ILE A 102 7.92 -6.62 4.46
C ILE A 102 8.53 -5.99 5.72
N ARG A 103 8.38 -4.68 5.87
CA ARG A 103 8.75 -3.92 7.07
C ARG A 103 7.51 -3.29 7.69
N VAL A 104 7.43 -3.33 9.02
CA VAL A 104 6.34 -2.71 9.77
C VAL A 104 6.90 -1.56 10.60
N GLN A 105 6.20 -0.43 10.61
CA GLN A 105 6.49 0.73 11.44
C GLN A 105 5.22 1.15 12.18
N THR A 106 5.34 1.47 13.46
CA THR A 106 4.22 1.95 14.29
C THR A 106 3.91 3.42 14.07
N SER A 107 4.83 4.16 13.44
CA SER A 107 4.69 5.56 13.10
C SER A 107 5.53 5.90 11.88
N PHE A 108 5.02 6.78 11.02
CA PHE A 108 5.76 7.35 9.90
C PHE A 108 5.90 8.86 10.08
N SER A 109 7.10 9.37 9.85
CA SER A 109 7.38 10.80 9.73
C SER A 109 8.16 11.01 8.43
N GLY A 110 7.55 11.62 7.43
CA GLY A 110 8.18 11.81 6.13
C GLY A 110 7.37 12.75 5.24
N TYR A 111 8.02 13.26 4.19
CA TYR A 111 7.43 14.19 3.23
C TYR A 111 7.48 13.57 1.83
N ILE A 112 6.31 13.34 1.24
CA ILE A 112 6.19 12.87 -0.15
C ILE A 112 6.11 14.11 -1.04
N ARG A 113 7.20 14.41 -1.75
CA ARG A 113 7.33 15.62 -2.59
C ARG A 113 6.87 15.32 -4.01
N HIS A 114 5.61 15.64 -4.33
CA HIS A 114 5.11 15.53 -5.70
C HIS A 114 5.48 16.79 -6.51
N LYS A 115 6.40 16.67 -7.48
CA LYS A 115 6.48 17.65 -8.58
C LYS A 115 5.38 17.29 -9.58
N SER A 116 4.29 18.06 -9.61
CA SER A 116 3.45 18.02 -10.81
C SER A 116 4.28 18.63 -11.94
N LEU A 117 4.61 17.84 -12.96
CA LEU A 117 5.04 18.39 -14.23
C LEU A 117 3.83 19.12 -14.82
N SER A 118 3.87 20.45 -14.71
CA SER A 118 3.02 21.40 -15.41
C SER A 118 3.31 21.38 -16.90
#